data_AF-A0A432SNH7-F1
#
_entry.id   AF-A0A432SNH7-F1
#
_cell.length_a   1.000
_cell.length_b   1.000
_cell.length_c   1.000
_cell.angle_alpha   90.00
_cell.angle_beta   90.00
_cell.angle_gamma   90.00
#
_symmetry.space_group_name_H-M   'P 1'
#
loop_
_entity.id
_entity.type
_entity.pdbx_description
1 polymer ?
#
loop_
_entity_poly.entity_id
_entity_poly.type
_entity_poly.pdbx_seq_one_letter_code
_entity_poly.pdbx_strand_id
1 'polypeptide(L)'
;MGSNIAYSNVFVIDSYENSCAMNAGLKIVEQLSMGDLTFICFDDEYSTKKLLKSINRQNKVAKFISLKESWQKIYDENGHKKFIMELLSFIKHSNTKAIFLYRLDKVLIGLREEESKLLIKMLFDKLKSGTKKIILNYDSTTIYGRVLREYIGDDIKLEYRLKSVEDCSFKPIDRKVEAKASVKEEFGVLLLSSDEELLYAHKKLFSKKDGFVFFQERSEDLTHKYKEVDLVIINDDESRLNFALIKEIKNMKKDIKIIYLNRKKPLRLEDKLSLKENNILYIDGIKSFEEYVDKLESLIGRDFYFKRVKEFFDKDTLDSRYDLKETIKRLEESGILFSLLEISEKKLKKSRQKQIKDLIRDHDFVFKNSASGEIFLVLVNLLGKNAKKILSKRLSIKKKMIKLYKLPVT
;
A
#
# COMPACT_ATOMS: atom_id res chain seq x y z
N MET A 1 -12.89 33.38 -4.57
CA MET A 1 -12.49 33.75 -3.19
C MET A 1 -11.62 32.63 -2.66
N GLY A 2 -10.33 32.93 -2.46
CA GLY A 2 -9.28 31.93 -2.20
C GLY A 2 -9.47 31.23 -0.87
N SER A 3 -9.44 29.90 -0.89
CA SER A 3 -9.43 29.06 0.31
C SER A 3 -8.07 29.18 0.99
N ASN A 4 -8.05 29.79 2.17
CA ASN A 4 -6.89 29.85 3.05
C ASN A 4 -6.49 28.43 3.49
N ILE A 5 -5.42 27.91 2.90
CA ILE A 5 -4.79 26.67 3.35
C ILE A 5 -4.24 26.94 4.75
N ALA A 6 -4.72 26.23 5.78
CA ALA A 6 -4.03 26.21 7.07
C ALA A 6 -2.65 25.53 6.89
N TYR A 7 -1.61 26.34 6.75
CA TYR A 7 -0.28 25.90 6.30
C TYR A 7 0.48 25.17 7.41
N SER A 8 0.71 23.87 7.27
CA SER A 8 1.79 23.19 8.03
C SER A 8 3.13 23.88 7.73
N ASN A 9 4.06 23.83 8.68
CA ASN A 9 5.44 24.28 8.43
C ASN A 9 6.24 23.27 7.62
N VAL A 10 5.69 22.08 7.37
CA VAL A 10 6.33 21.02 6.60
C VAL A 10 5.39 20.58 5.47
N PHE A 11 5.96 20.44 4.28
CA PHE A 11 5.37 19.93 3.05
C PHE A 11 6.20 18.74 2.56
N VAL A 12 5.56 17.72 2.02
CA VAL A 12 6.23 16.48 1.59
C VAL A 12 5.91 16.16 0.14
N ILE A 13 6.92 15.75 -0.63
CA ILE A 13 6.86 15.32 -2.03
C ILE A 13 7.50 13.94 -2.14
N ASP A 14 6.69 12.90 -2.23
CA ASP A 14 7.12 11.53 -2.51
C ASP A 14 7.18 11.32 -4.02
N SER A 15 8.39 11.18 -4.57
CA SER A 15 8.61 10.91 -5.98
C SER A 15 10.00 10.34 -6.23
N TYR A 16 10.07 9.30 -7.06
CA TYR A 16 11.32 8.79 -7.62
C TYR A 16 11.80 9.62 -8.83
N GLU A 17 10.92 10.45 -9.41
CA GLU A 17 11.23 11.27 -10.59
C GLU A 17 11.79 12.64 -10.20
N ASN A 18 13.08 12.83 -10.48
CA ASN A 18 13.83 14.02 -10.10
C ASN A 18 13.23 15.33 -10.68
N SER A 19 12.75 15.32 -11.94
CA SER A 19 12.14 16.49 -12.60
C SER A 19 10.75 16.84 -12.04
N CYS A 20 9.90 15.85 -11.77
CA CYS A 20 8.59 16.05 -11.16
C CYS A 20 8.73 16.65 -9.75
N ALA A 21 9.60 16.08 -8.91
CA ALA A 21 9.82 16.55 -7.55
C ALA A 21 10.25 18.03 -7.49
N MET A 22 11.14 18.43 -8.39
CA MET A 22 11.63 19.81 -8.48
C MET A 22 10.55 20.78 -8.96
N ASN A 23 9.83 20.43 -10.03
CA ASN A 23 8.74 21.26 -10.55
C ASN A 23 7.63 21.46 -9.51
N ALA A 24 7.29 20.40 -8.75
CA ALA A 24 6.30 20.50 -7.69
C ALA A 24 6.77 21.41 -6.54
N GLY A 25 8.01 21.25 -6.08
CA GLY A 25 8.53 22.10 -5.02
C GLY A 25 8.61 23.58 -5.38
N LEU A 26 8.98 23.91 -6.62
CA LEU A 26 8.98 25.31 -7.09
C LEU A 26 7.60 25.93 -7.11
N LYS A 27 6.60 25.19 -7.58
CA LYS A 27 5.22 25.66 -7.58
C LYS A 27 4.67 25.87 -6.17
N ILE A 28 5.07 25.02 -5.20
CA ILE A 28 4.75 25.25 -3.78
C ILE A 28 5.34 26.60 -3.32
N VAL A 29 6.60 26.86 -3.66
CA VAL A 29 7.30 28.10 -3.27
C VAL A 29 6.65 29.34 -3.91
N GLU A 30 6.30 29.26 -5.21
CA GLU A 30 5.57 30.29 -5.93
C GLU A 30 4.19 30.57 -5.30
N GLN A 31 3.41 29.52 -5.00
CA GLN A 31 2.10 29.65 -4.39
C GLN A 31 2.14 30.22 -2.97
N LEU A 32 3.20 29.91 -2.21
CA LEU A 32 3.42 30.49 -0.89
C LEU A 32 3.90 31.95 -0.98
N SER A 33 4.05 32.51 -2.19
CA SER A 33 4.62 33.85 -2.44
C SER A 33 5.98 34.02 -1.74
N MET A 34 6.75 32.94 -1.66
CA MET A 34 8.03 32.90 -0.97
C MET A 34 9.14 33.16 -1.98
N GLY A 35 9.62 34.41 -2.03
CA GLY A 35 10.76 34.76 -2.90
C GLY A 35 12.11 34.19 -2.43
N ASP A 36 12.25 33.85 -1.14
CA ASP A 36 13.52 33.43 -0.55
C ASP A 36 13.50 31.94 -0.16
N LEU A 37 14.05 31.11 -1.04
CA LEU A 37 14.20 29.67 -0.87
C LEU A 37 15.69 29.28 -0.72
N THR A 38 16.01 28.48 0.30
CA THR A 38 17.26 27.70 0.31
C THR A 38 16.99 26.30 -0.22
N PHE A 39 17.75 25.87 -1.24
CA PHE A 39 17.65 24.53 -1.79
C PHE A 39 18.85 23.69 -1.35
N ILE A 40 18.59 22.54 -0.73
CA ILE A 40 19.60 21.60 -0.22
C ILE A 40 19.42 20.27 -0.96
N CYS A 41 20.44 19.88 -1.72
CA CYS A 41 20.42 18.68 -2.57
C CYS A 41 21.34 17.59 -2.00
N PHE A 42 20.77 16.40 -1.77
CA PHE A 42 21.49 15.20 -1.30
C PHE A 42 21.80 14.21 -2.44
N ASP A 43 21.51 14.57 -3.69
CA ASP A 43 21.80 13.79 -4.90
C ASP A 43 22.80 14.53 -5.81
N ASP A 44 23.58 13.78 -6.59
CA ASP A 44 24.70 14.28 -7.38
C ASP A 44 24.54 14.08 -8.90
N GLU A 45 23.34 13.72 -9.35
CA GLU A 45 23.07 13.59 -10.78
C GLU A 45 23.33 14.89 -11.56
N TYR A 46 24.08 14.76 -12.66
CA TYR A 46 24.41 15.83 -13.59
C TYR A 46 23.17 16.52 -14.19
N SER A 47 22.08 15.76 -14.35
CA SER A 47 20.74 16.23 -14.75
C SER A 47 20.20 17.27 -13.77
N THR A 48 20.32 17.02 -12.47
CA THR A 48 19.87 17.91 -11.38
C THR A 48 20.63 19.23 -11.40
N LYS A 49 21.95 19.23 -11.61
CA LYS A 49 22.77 20.45 -11.73
C LYS A 49 22.37 21.32 -12.93
N LYS A 50 22.01 20.74 -14.08
CA LYS A 50 21.52 21.47 -15.26
C LYS A 50 20.12 22.04 -15.04
N LEU A 51 19.21 21.25 -14.48
CA LEU A 51 17.84 21.67 -14.16
C LEU A 51 17.83 22.82 -13.14
N LEU A 52 18.73 22.79 -12.16
CA LEU A 52 18.88 23.84 -11.16
C LEU A 52 19.37 25.18 -11.73
N LYS A 53 20.25 25.16 -12.73
CA LYS A 53 20.73 26.39 -13.41
C LYS A 53 19.60 27.10 -14.17
N SER A 54 18.64 26.36 -14.73
CA SER A 54 17.48 26.98 -15.37
C SER A 54 16.50 27.58 -14.35
N ILE A 55 16.32 26.91 -13.22
CA ILE A 55 15.45 27.35 -12.12
C ILE A 55 15.96 28.64 -11.44
N ASN A 56 17.28 28.72 -11.19
CA ASN A 56 17.88 29.89 -10.52
C ASN A 56 17.76 31.18 -11.36
N ARG A 57 17.67 31.05 -12.69
CA ARG A 57 17.45 32.19 -13.61
C ARG A 57 16.00 32.71 -13.60
N GLN A 58 15.03 31.91 -13.14
CA GLN A 58 13.61 32.24 -13.22
C GLN A 58 13.01 32.67 -11.88
N ASN A 59 13.42 32.07 -10.76
CA ASN A 59 12.64 32.12 -9.51
C ASN A 59 13.36 32.68 -8.27
N LYS A 60 14.47 33.43 -8.44
CA LYS A 60 15.22 34.08 -7.33
C LYS A 60 15.57 33.12 -6.16
N VAL A 61 16.07 31.93 -6.46
CA VAL A 61 16.54 31.00 -5.41
C VAL A 61 17.73 31.62 -4.67
N ALA A 62 17.53 31.99 -3.40
CA ALA A 62 18.49 32.79 -2.64
C ALA A 62 19.81 32.04 -2.31
N LYS A 63 19.77 30.70 -2.19
CA LYS A 63 20.97 29.91 -1.87
C LYS A 63 20.83 28.44 -2.28
N PHE A 64 21.81 27.93 -3.00
CA PHE A 64 21.94 26.51 -3.33
C PHE A 64 23.09 25.88 -2.54
N ILE A 65 22.81 24.72 -1.94
CA ILE A 65 23.82 23.92 -1.25
C ILE A 65 23.74 22.50 -1.81
N SER A 66 24.77 22.10 -2.56
CA SER A 66 25.05 20.70 -2.85
C SER A 66 25.91 20.16 -1.72
N LEU A 67 25.50 19.05 -1.13
CA LEU A 67 26.14 18.53 0.08
C LEU A 67 27.37 17.66 -0.19
N LYS A 68 27.82 17.53 -1.44
CA LYS A 68 28.86 16.55 -1.78
C LYS A 68 30.29 16.93 -1.40
N GLU A 69 30.67 18.21 -1.34
CA GLU A 69 32.10 18.56 -1.19
C GLU A 69 32.51 18.99 0.22
N SER A 70 31.64 19.67 0.97
CA SER A 70 31.96 20.14 2.34
C SER A 70 31.28 19.33 3.43
N TRP A 71 30.12 18.72 3.14
CA TRP A 71 29.31 18.02 4.14
C TRP A 71 29.43 16.49 4.07
N GLN A 72 29.68 15.92 2.88
CA GLN A 72 30.08 14.51 2.74
C GLN A 72 31.35 14.22 3.56
N LYS A 73 32.30 15.16 3.59
CA LYS A 73 33.48 15.08 4.44
C LYS A 73 33.13 15.05 5.94
N ILE A 74 32.19 15.89 6.38
CA ILE A 74 31.69 15.87 7.76
C ILE A 74 31.01 14.53 8.07
N TYR A 75 30.24 14.00 7.12
CA TYR A 75 29.60 12.70 7.21
C TYR A 75 30.63 11.56 7.32
N ASP A 76 31.65 11.55 6.45
CA ASP A 76 32.69 10.52 6.41
C ASP A 76 33.57 10.58 7.68
N GLU A 77 33.86 11.78 8.19
CA GLU A 77 34.74 11.99 9.35
C GLU A 77 34.01 11.89 10.70
N ASN A 78 32.71 12.22 10.77
CA ASN A 78 31.99 12.40 12.03
C ASN A 78 30.67 11.64 12.16
N GLY A 79 30.25 10.95 11.10
CA GLY A 79 29.04 10.12 11.07
C GLY A 79 27.72 10.89 10.97
N HIS A 80 26.67 10.11 10.70
CA HIS A 80 25.32 10.59 10.36
C HIS A 80 24.65 11.47 11.42
N LYS A 81 24.91 11.23 12.71
CA LYS A 81 24.30 11.99 13.81
C LYS A 81 24.81 13.43 13.87
N LYS A 82 26.12 13.64 13.69
CA LYS A 82 26.73 14.98 13.68
C LYS A 82 26.30 15.75 12.43
N PHE A 83 26.23 15.08 11.29
CA PHE A 83 25.67 15.64 10.05
C PHE A 83 24.24 16.19 10.24
N ILE A 84 23.32 15.39 10.81
CA ILE A 84 21.93 15.85 11.04
C ILE A 84 21.89 17.05 12.00
N MET A 85 22.73 17.07 13.04
CA MET A 85 22.81 18.21 13.97
C MET A 85 23.29 19.49 13.29
N GLU A 86 24.28 19.38 12.42
CA GLU A 86 24.79 20.51 11.65
C GLU A 86 23.77 20.97 10.59
N LEU A 87 23.06 20.04 9.93
CA LEU A 87 21.95 20.36 9.02
C LEU A 87 20.84 21.13 9.74
N LEU A 88 20.46 20.68 10.94
CA LEU A 88 19.48 21.35 11.79
C LEU A 88 19.95 22.73 12.23
N SER A 89 21.23 22.88 12.58
CA SER A 89 21.85 24.16 12.91
C SER A 89 21.78 25.11 11.70
N PHE A 90 22.17 24.63 10.52
CA PHE A 90 22.09 25.38 9.27
C PHE A 90 20.64 25.84 8.98
N ILE A 91 19.68 24.92 9.07
CA ILE A 91 18.25 25.22 8.87
C ILE A 91 17.80 26.31 9.85
N LYS A 92 18.19 26.21 11.13
CA LYS A 92 17.85 27.21 12.16
C LYS A 92 18.43 28.59 11.83
N HIS A 93 19.69 28.65 11.38
CA HIS A 93 20.41 29.91 11.15
C HIS A 93 20.27 30.49 9.73
N SER A 94 19.64 29.78 8.79
CA SER A 94 19.33 30.35 7.47
C SER A 94 18.41 31.57 7.58
N ASN A 95 18.63 32.59 6.75
CA ASN A 95 17.76 33.78 6.66
C ASN A 95 16.58 33.58 5.70
N THR A 96 16.41 32.41 5.10
CA THR A 96 15.31 32.14 4.16
C THR A 96 14.02 31.75 4.86
N LYS A 97 12.89 32.13 4.25
CA LYS A 97 11.54 31.77 4.74
C LYS A 97 11.18 30.32 4.44
N ALA A 98 11.74 29.77 3.35
CA ALA A 98 11.56 28.38 2.94
C ALA A 98 12.90 27.63 2.80
N ILE A 99 12.84 26.33 3.04
CA ILE A 99 13.93 25.37 2.79
C ILE A 99 13.38 24.17 2.04
N PHE A 100 14.05 23.77 0.96
CA PHE A 100 13.75 22.54 0.24
C PHE A 100 14.88 21.52 0.46
N LEU A 101 14.56 20.43 1.14
CA LEU A 101 15.41 19.25 1.31
C LEU A 101 15.10 18.22 0.20
N TYR A 102 16.01 18.04 -0.75
CA TYR A 102 15.79 17.24 -1.96
C TYR A 102 16.55 15.91 -1.94
N ARG A 103 15.83 14.79 -2.10
CA ARG A 103 16.34 13.41 -1.96
C ARG A 103 16.84 13.07 -0.56
N LEU A 104 16.04 13.43 0.46
CA LEU A 104 16.35 13.15 1.86
C LEU A 104 16.56 11.64 2.14
N ASP A 105 15.95 10.75 1.36
CA ASP A 105 16.18 9.30 1.40
C ASP A 105 17.65 8.90 1.27
N LYS A 106 18.44 9.68 0.52
CA LYS A 106 19.86 9.39 0.27
C LYS A 106 20.74 9.60 1.50
N VAL A 107 20.32 10.43 2.45
CA VAL A 107 21.06 10.67 3.72
C VAL A 107 21.14 9.40 4.57
N LEU A 108 20.20 8.48 4.39
CA LEU A 108 20.07 7.29 5.21
C LEU A 108 20.80 6.08 4.63
N ILE A 109 21.39 6.20 3.43
CA ILE A 109 22.09 5.10 2.78
C ILE A 109 23.25 4.63 3.67
N GLY A 110 23.26 3.33 3.97
CA GLY A 110 24.30 2.69 4.79
C GLY A 110 23.97 2.64 6.29
N LEU A 111 22.85 3.22 6.73
CA LEU A 111 22.36 3.08 8.10
C LEU A 111 21.54 1.82 8.30
N ARG A 112 21.57 1.30 9.53
CA ARG A 112 20.58 0.31 9.95
C ARG A 112 19.20 0.98 10.09
N GLU A 113 18.14 0.18 9.99
CA GLU A 113 16.77 0.67 10.04
C GLU A 113 16.49 1.47 11.33
N GLU A 114 16.86 0.93 12.49
CA GLU A 114 16.66 1.61 13.80
C GLU A 114 17.44 2.92 13.95
N GLU A 115 18.63 3.02 13.35
CA GLU A 115 19.42 4.25 13.32
C GLU A 115 18.77 5.30 12.41
N SER A 116 18.24 4.85 11.27
CA SER A 116 17.49 5.69 10.33
C SER A 116 16.25 6.27 11.01
N LYS A 117 15.48 5.44 11.70
CA LYS A 117 14.29 5.81 12.47
C LYS A 117 14.59 6.90 13.51
N LEU A 118 15.64 6.71 14.30
CA LEU A 118 16.04 7.68 15.33
C LEU A 118 16.43 9.05 14.72
N LEU A 119 17.21 9.04 13.64
CA LEU A 119 17.65 10.27 12.97
C LEU A 119 16.49 11.02 12.30
N ILE A 120 15.58 10.29 11.66
CA ILE A 120 14.35 10.86 11.08
C ILE A 120 13.54 11.54 12.17
N LYS A 121 13.27 10.86 13.29
CA LYS A 121 12.53 11.44 14.41
C LYS A 121 13.17 12.74 14.92
N MET A 122 14.48 12.73 15.13
CA MET A 122 15.22 13.93 15.55
C MET A 122 15.10 15.10 14.56
N LEU A 123 15.19 14.81 13.27
CA LEU A 123 15.02 15.81 12.21
C LEU A 123 13.59 16.39 12.23
N PHE A 124 12.56 15.54 12.23
CA PHE A 124 11.17 15.97 12.15
C PHE A 124 10.70 16.75 13.38
N ASP A 125 11.05 16.34 14.59
CA ASP A 125 10.68 17.05 15.82
C ASP A 125 11.23 18.49 15.83
N LYS A 126 12.43 18.66 15.29
CA LYS A 126 13.08 19.97 15.18
C LYS A 126 12.55 20.81 14.02
N LEU A 127 12.13 20.20 12.92
CA LEU A 127 11.51 20.91 11.80
C LEU A 127 10.09 21.38 12.13
N LYS A 128 9.31 20.57 12.86
CA LYS A 128 7.92 20.90 13.27
C LYS A 128 7.85 22.12 14.21
N SER A 129 8.85 22.29 15.07
CA SER A 129 8.92 23.39 16.04
C SER A 129 9.52 24.68 15.47
N GLY A 130 9.98 24.67 14.22
CA GLY A 130 10.56 25.83 13.55
C GLY A 130 9.53 26.79 12.96
N THR A 131 9.95 28.05 12.71
CA THR A 131 9.15 29.09 12.03
C THR A 131 9.26 29.05 10.50
N LYS A 132 10.22 28.28 9.97
CA LYS A 132 10.48 28.17 8.53
C LYS A 132 9.53 27.18 7.87
N LYS A 133 9.20 27.43 6.61
CA LYS A 133 8.53 26.43 5.76
C LYS A 133 9.56 25.45 5.22
N ILE A 134 9.28 24.17 5.34
CA ILE A 134 10.15 23.08 4.95
C ILE A 134 9.45 22.26 3.88
N ILE A 135 10.10 22.05 2.75
CA ILE A 135 9.66 21.18 1.67
C ILE A 135 10.61 19.98 1.66
N LEU A 136 10.06 18.78 1.79
CA LEU A 136 10.81 17.54 1.84
C LEU A 136 10.53 16.75 0.58
N ASN A 137 11.57 16.26 -0.08
CA ASN A 137 11.42 15.26 -1.12
C ASN A 137 12.20 13.99 -0.77
N TYR A 138 11.57 12.84 -1.02
CA TYR A 138 12.16 11.51 -0.93
C TYR A 138 11.51 10.55 -1.92
N ASP A 139 12.08 9.36 -2.04
CA ASP A 139 11.60 8.29 -2.91
C ASP A 139 11.15 7.07 -2.10
N SER A 140 9.83 6.91 -1.90
CA SER A 140 9.25 5.81 -1.11
C SER A 140 9.40 4.41 -1.72
N THR A 141 9.90 4.30 -2.96
CA THR A 141 10.20 2.98 -3.55
C THR A 141 11.48 2.37 -2.96
N THR A 142 12.35 3.20 -2.37
CA THR A 142 13.58 2.75 -1.72
C THR A 142 13.31 2.28 -0.29
N ILE A 143 14.17 1.40 0.25
CA ILE A 143 14.11 0.96 1.66
C ILE A 143 14.11 2.20 2.59
N TYR A 144 15.01 3.14 2.35
CA TYR A 144 15.15 4.35 3.16
C TYR A 144 13.97 5.33 3.04
N GLY A 145 13.39 5.46 1.84
CA GLY A 145 12.19 6.26 1.64
C GLY A 145 10.94 5.63 2.26
N ARG A 146 10.86 4.30 2.38
CA ARG A 146 9.79 3.64 3.15
C ARG A 146 9.88 4.00 4.63
N VAL A 147 11.07 4.01 5.21
CA VAL A 147 11.27 4.45 6.61
C VAL A 147 10.84 5.92 6.78
N LEU A 148 11.21 6.80 5.85
CA LEU A 148 10.73 8.19 5.86
C LEU A 148 9.20 8.27 5.80
N ARG A 149 8.57 7.51 4.90
CA ARG A 149 7.11 7.49 4.72
C ARG A 149 6.38 7.02 6.00
N GLU A 150 6.86 5.96 6.63
CA GLU A 150 6.28 5.43 7.87
C GLU A 150 6.26 6.48 9.00
N TYR A 151 7.31 7.30 9.12
CA TYR A 151 7.39 8.35 10.14
C TYR A 151 6.62 9.62 9.80
N ILE A 152 6.42 9.90 8.51
CA ILE A 152 5.72 11.09 8.01
C ILE A 152 4.19 10.92 8.04
N GLY A 153 3.71 9.69 7.87
CA GLY A 153 2.30 9.36 7.59
C GLY A 153 1.27 9.80 8.64
N ASP A 154 1.70 9.99 9.88
CA ASP A 154 0.78 10.30 10.99
C ASP A 154 0.60 11.81 11.26
N ASP A 155 1.60 12.64 10.97
CA ASP A 155 1.66 14.03 11.50
C ASP A 155 1.67 15.16 10.44
N ILE A 156 1.78 14.85 9.14
CA ILE A 156 1.97 15.88 8.10
C ILE A 156 0.66 16.18 7.37
N LYS A 157 0.26 17.45 7.40
CA LYS A 157 -1.00 17.93 6.82
C LYS A 157 -0.99 17.96 5.28
N LEU A 158 0.17 18.05 4.63
CA LEU A 158 0.27 18.14 3.17
C LEU A 158 1.35 17.19 2.60
N GLU A 159 0.89 16.12 1.94
CA GLU A 159 1.71 15.12 1.26
C GLU A 159 1.33 15.09 -0.23
N TYR A 160 2.32 15.19 -1.11
CA TYR A 160 2.18 15.05 -2.56
C TYR A 160 2.86 13.75 -3.01
N ARG A 161 2.15 12.92 -3.78
CA ARG A 161 2.72 11.67 -4.35
C ARG A 161 2.69 11.76 -5.86
N LEU A 162 3.87 11.71 -6.49
CA LEU A 162 4.03 11.83 -7.94
C LEU A 162 4.62 10.51 -8.47
N LYS A 163 3.80 9.72 -9.18
CA LYS A 163 4.14 8.34 -9.60
C LYS A 163 4.59 8.26 -11.05
N SER A 164 4.35 9.29 -11.87
CA SER A 164 4.72 9.32 -13.29
C SER A 164 4.96 10.73 -13.83
N VAL A 165 5.67 10.82 -14.96
CA VAL A 165 5.89 12.08 -15.73
C VAL A 165 4.56 12.78 -16.08
N GLU A 166 3.48 12.03 -16.29
CA GLU A 166 2.14 12.57 -16.58
C GLU A 166 1.55 13.30 -15.35
N ASP A 167 1.93 12.85 -14.14
CA ASP A 167 1.59 13.49 -12.86
C ASP A 167 2.43 14.74 -12.58
N CYS A 168 3.49 15.04 -13.36
CA CYS A 168 4.27 16.28 -13.23
C CYS A 168 3.42 17.54 -13.50
N SER A 169 2.20 17.39 -14.05
CA SER A 169 1.21 18.45 -14.09
C SER A 169 0.71 18.72 -12.68
N PHE A 170 1.29 19.76 -12.05
CA PHE A 170 0.87 20.25 -10.74
C PHE A 170 -0.63 20.52 -10.73
N LYS A 171 -1.38 19.52 -10.30
CA LYS A 171 -2.69 19.70 -9.74
C LYS A 171 -2.40 19.87 -8.26
N PRO A 172 -2.59 21.07 -7.69
CA PRO A 172 -2.79 21.11 -6.24
C PRO A 172 -3.82 20.02 -5.97
N ILE A 173 -3.58 19.17 -4.96
CA ILE A 173 -4.69 18.38 -4.44
C ILE A 173 -5.69 19.44 -4.01
N ASP A 174 -6.69 19.64 -4.86
CA ASP A 174 -7.72 20.62 -4.67
C ASP A 174 -8.35 20.16 -3.37
N ARG A 175 -8.03 20.86 -2.28
CA ARG A 175 -8.63 20.62 -0.99
C ARG A 175 -10.06 21.17 -1.09
N LYS A 176 -10.91 20.51 -1.88
CA LYS A 176 -11.94 19.76 -1.20
C LYS A 176 -11.19 18.77 -0.34
N VAL A 177 -11.06 19.16 0.91
CA VAL A 177 -10.94 18.24 2.01
C VAL A 177 -12.07 17.22 1.78
N GLU A 178 -11.82 16.19 0.96
CA GLU A 178 -11.99 14.87 1.52
C GLU A 178 -11.12 14.96 2.75
N ALA A 179 -11.78 15.20 3.87
CA ALA A 179 -11.21 14.88 5.14
C ALA A 179 -10.49 13.55 4.91
N LYS A 180 -9.31 13.33 5.53
CA LYS A 180 -9.11 11.98 6.07
C LYS A 180 -10.45 11.71 6.71
N ALA A 181 -11.32 10.92 6.05
CA ALA A 181 -12.64 10.65 6.55
C ALA A 181 -12.31 10.32 7.98
N SER A 182 -12.76 11.15 8.92
CA SER A 182 -12.59 10.90 10.35
C SER A 182 -12.86 9.42 10.44
N VAL A 183 -11.81 8.59 10.61
CA VAL A 183 -11.89 7.19 10.16
C VAL A 183 -13.10 6.72 10.90
N LYS A 184 -14.20 6.50 10.15
CA LYS A 184 -15.40 6.05 10.83
C LYS A 184 -14.88 4.83 11.55
N GLU A 185 -15.14 4.74 12.85
CA GLU A 185 -14.71 3.57 13.63
C GLU A 185 -15.09 2.28 12.90
N GLU A 186 -16.12 2.36 12.04
CA GLU A 186 -16.57 1.36 11.10
C GLU A 186 -16.64 1.85 9.63
N PHE A 187 -15.93 1.17 8.72
CA PHE A 187 -16.03 1.32 7.26
C PHE A 187 -16.93 0.21 6.69
N GLY A 188 -18.08 0.57 6.12
CA GLY A 188 -19.02 -0.42 5.61
C GLY A 188 -18.66 -0.91 4.20
N VAL A 189 -18.59 -2.23 4.03
CA VAL A 189 -18.35 -2.88 2.73
C VAL A 189 -19.51 -3.79 2.39
N LEU A 190 -20.17 -3.55 1.26
CA LEU A 190 -21.20 -4.42 0.70
C LEU A 190 -20.63 -5.20 -0.48
N LEU A 191 -20.75 -6.53 -0.42
CA LEU A 191 -20.46 -7.40 -1.56
C LEU A 191 -21.75 -7.93 -2.18
N LEU A 192 -21.94 -7.63 -3.46
CA LEU A 192 -22.98 -8.20 -4.33
C LEU A 192 -22.32 -9.27 -5.19
N SER A 193 -22.49 -10.54 -4.80
CA SER A 193 -21.86 -11.67 -5.47
C SER A 193 -22.62 -12.97 -5.21
N SER A 194 -22.76 -13.78 -6.24
CA SER A 194 -23.19 -15.19 -6.12
C SER A 194 -22.01 -16.17 -5.95
N ASP A 195 -20.76 -15.69 -6.08
CA ASP A 195 -19.56 -16.52 -5.96
C ASP A 195 -19.20 -16.80 -4.50
N GLU A 196 -19.49 -18.02 -4.04
CA GLU A 196 -19.22 -18.49 -2.67
C GLU A 196 -17.75 -18.38 -2.25
N GLU A 197 -16.79 -18.58 -3.17
CA GLU A 197 -15.37 -18.47 -2.82
C GLU A 197 -14.98 -17.01 -2.57
N LEU A 198 -15.55 -16.09 -3.34
CA LEU A 198 -15.32 -14.65 -3.17
C LEU A 198 -15.99 -14.13 -1.90
N LEU A 199 -17.21 -14.59 -1.61
CA LEU A 199 -17.94 -14.30 -0.38
C LEU A 199 -17.13 -14.74 0.85
N TYR A 200 -16.60 -15.97 0.82
CA TYR A 200 -15.73 -16.49 1.88
C TYR A 200 -14.46 -15.64 2.04
N ALA A 201 -13.81 -15.26 0.93
CA ALA A 201 -12.62 -14.44 0.96
C ALA A 201 -12.88 -13.06 1.58
N HIS A 202 -13.98 -12.40 1.19
CA HIS A 202 -14.35 -11.09 1.72
C HIS A 202 -14.69 -11.11 3.20
N LYS A 203 -15.36 -12.16 3.67
CA LYS A 203 -15.62 -12.35 5.10
C LYS A 203 -14.33 -12.44 5.91
N LYS A 204 -13.25 -12.99 5.33
CA LYS A 204 -11.93 -13.02 5.97
C LYS A 204 -11.20 -11.68 5.86
N LEU A 205 -11.28 -11.00 4.71
CA LEU A 205 -10.67 -9.69 4.49
C LEU A 205 -11.26 -8.61 5.41
N PHE A 206 -12.58 -8.48 5.43
CA PHE A 206 -13.30 -7.41 6.12
C PHE A 206 -13.75 -7.87 7.50
N SER A 207 -12.78 -8.19 8.35
CA SER A 207 -13.06 -8.59 9.72
C SER A 207 -13.48 -7.38 10.56
N LYS A 208 -14.34 -7.60 11.57
CA LYS A 208 -14.68 -6.54 12.53
C LYS A 208 -13.46 -5.95 13.25
N LYS A 209 -12.35 -6.70 13.35
CA LYS A 209 -11.13 -6.26 14.06
C LYS A 209 -10.45 -5.05 13.41
N ASP A 210 -10.69 -4.81 12.12
CA ASP A 210 -10.11 -3.66 11.40
C ASP A 210 -11.12 -2.52 11.21
N GLY A 211 -12.20 -2.52 12.01
CA GLY A 211 -13.26 -1.54 11.90
C GLY A 211 -13.96 -1.64 10.54
N PHE A 212 -14.26 -2.85 10.08
CA PHE A 212 -15.09 -3.08 8.91
C PHE A 212 -16.45 -3.67 9.31
N VAL A 213 -17.50 -3.19 8.67
CA VAL A 213 -18.83 -3.81 8.71
C VAL A 213 -19.08 -4.43 7.35
N PHE A 214 -19.11 -5.76 7.31
CA PHE A 214 -19.30 -6.50 6.07
C PHE A 214 -20.76 -6.91 5.88
N PHE A 215 -21.34 -6.48 4.77
CA PHE A 215 -22.68 -6.85 4.32
C PHE A 215 -22.57 -7.76 3.10
N GLN A 216 -23.40 -8.81 3.08
CA GLN A 216 -23.50 -9.74 1.97
C GLN A 216 -24.96 -9.80 1.50
N GLU A 217 -25.20 -9.55 0.22
CA GLU A 217 -26.53 -9.67 -0.37
C GLU A 217 -26.49 -10.38 -1.72
N ARG A 218 -27.51 -11.22 -1.93
CA ARG A 218 -27.87 -11.77 -3.25
C ARG A 218 -28.88 -10.79 -3.87
N SER A 219 -28.35 -9.67 -4.37
CA SER A 219 -28.95 -8.72 -5.32
C SER A 219 -30.34 -8.09 -5.10
N GLU A 220 -31.17 -8.46 -4.11
CA GLU A 220 -32.62 -8.15 -4.19
C GLU A 220 -33.23 -7.24 -3.12
N ASP A 221 -32.54 -6.85 -2.05
CA ASP A 221 -33.15 -5.94 -1.07
C ASP A 221 -32.16 -4.96 -0.41
N LEU A 222 -31.93 -3.86 -1.13
CA LEU A 222 -30.87 -2.90 -0.86
C LEU A 222 -31.30 -1.73 0.04
N THR A 223 -32.56 -1.61 0.48
CA THR A 223 -33.05 -0.29 0.93
C THR A 223 -32.63 0.16 2.34
N HIS A 224 -32.21 -0.75 3.23
CA HIS A 224 -32.01 -0.41 4.65
C HIS A 224 -30.56 -0.34 5.17
N LYS A 225 -29.56 -0.89 4.46
CA LYS A 225 -28.17 -0.99 4.96
C LYS A 225 -27.20 0.08 4.44
N TYR A 226 -27.60 0.88 3.46
CA TYR A 226 -26.68 1.73 2.68
C TYR A 226 -26.18 3.00 3.39
N LYS A 227 -26.85 3.41 4.48
CA LYS A 227 -26.36 4.55 5.29
C LYS A 227 -24.96 4.25 5.85
N GLU A 228 -24.70 2.98 6.15
CA GLU A 228 -23.45 2.51 6.74
C GLU A 228 -22.43 2.04 5.70
N VAL A 229 -22.86 1.77 4.45
CA VAL A 229 -21.98 1.29 3.37
C VAL A 229 -21.17 2.43 2.76
N ASP A 230 -19.85 2.28 2.73
CA ASP A 230 -18.91 3.23 2.12
C ASP A 230 -18.31 2.69 0.81
N LEU A 231 -18.29 1.36 0.64
CA LEU A 231 -17.81 0.66 -0.56
C LEU A 231 -18.80 -0.44 -0.98
N VAL A 232 -19.16 -0.46 -2.27
CA VAL A 232 -19.88 -1.57 -2.90
C VAL A 232 -18.95 -2.30 -3.87
N ILE A 233 -18.89 -3.62 -3.74
CA ILE A 233 -18.16 -4.50 -4.66
C ILE A 233 -19.21 -5.32 -5.39
N ILE A 234 -19.29 -5.14 -6.71
CA ILE A 234 -20.18 -5.86 -7.60
C ILE A 234 -19.33 -6.91 -8.31
N ASN A 235 -19.59 -8.19 -8.03
CA ASN A 235 -19.03 -9.30 -8.79
C ASN A 235 -20.13 -9.91 -9.64
N ASP A 236 -20.03 -9.67 -10.94
CA ASP A 236 -21.01 -10.08 -11.93
C ASP A 236 -20.30 -10.90 -13.02
N ASP A 237 -20.93 -12.03 -13.36
CA ASP A 237 -20.44 -12.96 -14.37
C ASP A 237 -21.01 -12.64 -15.76
N GLU A 238 -21.87 -11.62 -15.86
CA GLU A 238 -22.46 -11.19 -17.11
C GLU A 238 -21.46 -10.44 -18.00
N SER A 239 -21.69 -10.53 -19.32
CA SER A 239 -20.91 -9.81 -20.33
C SER A 239 -21.44 -8.41 -20.62
N ARG A 240 -22.54 -8.02 -19.99
CA ARG A 240 -23.17 -6.70 -20.11
C ARG A 240 -23.25 -6.08 -18.73
N LEU A 241 -23.10 -4.76 -18.68
CA LEU A 241 -23.15 -4.05 -17.42
C LEU A 241 -24.61 -3.90 -16.93
N ASN A 242 -24.87 -4.23 -15.67
CA ASN A 242 -26.13 -3.91 -15.02
C ASN A 242 -26.17 -2.43 -14.60
N PHE A 243 -26.46 -1.56 -15.58
CA PHE A 243 -26.57 -0.11 -15.37
C PHE A 243 -27.68 0.29 -14.40
N ALA A 244 -28.77 -0.48 -14.33
CA ALA A 244 -29.88 -0.21 -13.42
C ALA A 244 -29.42 -0.28 -11.96
N LEU A 245 -28.71 -1.36 -11.61
CA LEU A 245 -28.13 -1.56 -10.29
C LEU A 245 -27.11 -0.46 -9.93
N ILE A 246 -26.24 -0.08 -10.87
CA ILE A 246 -25.27 1.00 -10.65
C ILE A 246 -25.97 2.33 -10.36
N LYS A 247 -26.98 2.66 -11.17
CA LYS A 247 -27.76 3.89 -11.02
C LYS A 247 -28.50 3.90 -9.69
N GLU A 248 -29.08 2.76 -9.30
CA GLU A 248 -29.74 2.59 -8.01
C GLU A 248 -28.77 2.86 -6.83
N ILE A 249 -27.60 2.22 -6.83
CA ILE A 249 -26.57 2.43 -5.80
C ILE A 249 -26.13 3.90 -5.74
N LYS A 250 -25.88 4.54 -6.89
CA LYS A 250 -25.46 5.95 -6.95
C LYS A 250 -26.57 6.92 -6.52
N ASN A 251 -27.84 6.59 -6.79
CA ASN A 251 -28.98 7.37 -6.33
C ASN A 251 -29.14 7.29 -4.80
N MET A 252 -28.80 6.14 -4.19
CA MET A 252 -28.89 5.95 -2.74
C MET A 252 -27.79 6.70 -1.98
N LYS A 253 -26.54 6.71 -2.49
CA LYS A 253 -25.43 7.47 -1.91
C LYS A 253 -24.48 7.95 -3.00
N LYS A 254 -24.51 9.25 -3.29
CA LYS A 254 -23.77 9.87 -4.41
C LYS A 254 -22.26 9.60 -4.36
N ASP A 255 -21.67 9.66 -3.16
CA ASP A 255 -20.22 9.54 -2.94
C ASP A 255 -19.77 8.09 -2.63
N ILE A 256 -20.64 7.09 -2.84
CA ILE A 256 -20.29 5.69 -2.60
C ILE A 256 -19.21 5.22 -3.59
N LYS A 257 -18.18 4.56 -3.07
CA LYS A 257 -17.15 3.91 -3.87
C LYS A 257 -17.72 2.62 -4.44
N ILE A 258 -17.51 2.37 -5.74
CA ILE A 258 -17.99 1.15 -6.40
C ILE A 258 -16.80 0.49 -7.10
N ILE A 259 -16.65 -0.82 -6.88
CA ILE A 259 -15.77 -1.70 -7.65
C ILE A 259 -16.66 -2.63 -8.47
N TYR A 260 -16.43 -2.67 -9.77
CA TYR A 260 -16.99 -3.69 -10.65
C TYR A 260 -15.92 -4.73 -10.97
N LEU A 261 -16.20 -5.97 -10.59
CA LEU A 261 -15.31 -7.10 -10.74
C LEU A 261 -15.91 -8.07 -11.75
N ASN A 262 -15.17 -8.39 -12.82
CA ASN A 262 -15.58 -9.42 -13.77
C ASN A 262 -14.46 -10.47 -13.90
N ARG A 263 -14.76 -11.71 -13.52
CA ARG A 263 -13.76 -12.80 -13.48
C ARG A 263 -13.84 -13.75 -14.68
N LYS A 264 -14.97 -13.81 -15.37
CA LYS A 264 -15.24 -14.86 -16.38
C LYS A 264 -15.22 -14.35 -17.80
N LYS A 265 -15.79 -13.17 -18.07
CA LYS A 265 -15.90 -12.63 -19.43
C LYS A 265 -15.43 -11.18 -19.44
N PRO A 266 -14.53 -10.80 -20.37
CA PRO A 266 -14.16 -9.39 -20.48
C PRO A 266 -15.40 -8.57 -20.85
N LEU A 267 -15.56 -7.41 -20.21
CA LEU A 267 -16.59 -6.45 -20.59
C LEU A 267 -16.30 -5.87 -21.99
N ARG A 268 -17.37 -5.41 -22.65
CA ARG A 268 -17.23 -4.66 -23.90
C ARG A 268 -16.54 -3.33 -23.63
N LEU A 269 -15.88 -2.79 -24.66
CA LEU A 269 -15.19 -1.50 -24.54
C LEU A 269 -16.15 -0.38 -24.12
N GLU A 270 -17.36 -0.37 -24.67
CA GLU A 270 -18.44 0.58 -24.33
C GLU A 270 -18.77 0.53 -22.83
N ASP A 271 -18.99 -0.67 -22.27
CA ASP A 271 -19.26 -0.84 -20.84
C ASP A 271 -18.07 -0.37 -19.97
N LYS A 272 -16.83 -0.64 -20.40
CA LYS A 272 -15.62 -0.17 -19.69
C LYS A 272 -15.52 1.36 -19.68
N LEU A 273 -15.86 2.01 -20.79
CA LEU A 273 -15.90 3.48 -20.89
C LEU A 273 -16.98 4.05 -19.97
N SER A 274 -18.17 3.47 -19.96
CA SER A 274 -19.25 3.92 -19.08
C SER A 274 -18.93 3.73 -17.60
N LEU A 275 -18.26 2.64 -17.21
CA LEU A 275 -17.76 2.48 -15.84
C LEU A 275 -16.81 3.63 -15.45
N LYS A 276 -15.88 3.99 -16.35
CA LYS A 276 -14.95 5.10 -16.14
C LYS A 276 -15.66 6.45 -16.02
N GLU A 277 -16.63 6.72 -16.88
CA GLU A 277 -17.45 7.95 -16.84
C GLU A 277 -18.22 8.11 -15.52
N ASN A 278 -18.61 6.98 -14.90
CA ASN A 278 -19.32 6.96 -13.62
C ASN A 278 -18.39 6.90 -12.39
N ASN A 279 -17.07 7.08 -12.58
CA ASN A 279 -16.04 6.94 -11.54
C ASN A 279 -16.12 5.58 -10.81
N ILE A 280 -16.34 4.49 -11.55
CA ILE A 280 -16.39 3.13 -11.03
C ILE A 280 -15.08 2.42 -11.36
N LEU A 281 -14.44 1.85 -10.35
CA LEU A 281 -13.22 1.09 -10.55
C LEU A 281 -13.56 -0.27 -11.19
N TYR A 282 -13.04 -0.51 -12.38
CA TYR A 282 -13.16 -1.80 -13.05
C TYR A 282 -11.91 -2.67 -12.81
N ILE A 283 -12.13 -3.91 -12.36
CA ILE A 283 -11.07 -4.91 -12.22
C ILE A 283 -11.33 -6.04 -13.23
N ASP A 284 -10.51 -6.05 -14.29
CA ASP A 284 -10.54 -7.05 -15.37
C ASP A 284 -9.77 -8.30 -14.96
N GLY A 285 -10.49 -9.30 -14.46
CA GLY A 285 -9.90 -10.49 -13.89
C GLY A 285 -9.10 -10.27 -12.60
N ILE A 286 -8.89 -11.35 -11.86
CA ILE A 286 -8.01 -11.37 -10.69
C ILE A 286 -6.91 -12.39 -10.99
N LYS A 287 -5.66 -11.94 -11.22
CA LYS A 287 -4.54 -12.87 -11.46
C LYS A 287 -4.13 -13.59 -10.19
N SER A 288 -4.12 -12.87 -9.06
CA SER A 288 -3.88 -13.44 -7.73
C SER A 288 -4.71 -12.73 -6.65
N PHE A 289 -4.90 -13.41 -5.51
CA PHE A 289 -5.63 -12.82 -4.39
C PHE A 289 -4.88 -11.62 -3.80
N GLU A 290 -3.54 -11.66 -3.80
CA GLU A 290 -2.69 -10.56 -3.36
C GLU A 290 -2.87 -9.31 -4.21
N GLU A 291 -2.92 -9.43 -5.54
CA GLU A 291 -3.19 -8.28 -6.43
C GLU A 291 -4.58 -7.68 -6.17
N TYR A 292 -5.55 -8.52 -5.86
CA TYR A 292 -6.89 -8.07 -5.53
C TYR A 292 -6.94 -7.28 -4.22
N VAL A 293 -6.25 -7.77 -3.18
CA VAL A 293 -6.15 -7.09 -1.90
C VAL A 293 -5.40 -5.76 -2.03
N ASP A 294 -4.29 -5.72 -2.76
CA ASP A 294 -3.52 -4.49 -3.01
C ASP A 294 -4.40 -3.38 -3.62
N LYS A 295 -5.23 -3.74 -4.60
CA LYS A 295 -6.20 -2.82 -5.20
C LYS A 295 -7.26 -2.33 -4.20
N LEU A 296 -7.76 -3.21 -3.33
CA LEU A 296 -8.71 -2.84 -2.28
C LEU A 296 -8.09 -1.88 -1.26
N GLU A 297 -6.91 -2.20 -0.75
CA GLU A 297 -6.18 -1.39 0.24
C GLU A 297 -5.81 -0.03 -0.32
N SER A 298 -5.35 0.03 -1.57
CA SER A 298 -5.08 1.30 -2.25
C SER A 298 -6.33 2.16 -2.43
N LEU A 299 -7.50 1.56 -2.67
CA LEU A 299 -8.76 2.30 -2.84
C LEU A 299 -9.32 2.81 -1.51
N ILE A 300 -9.19 2.01 -0.46
CA ILE A 300 -9.63 2.36 0.90
C ILE A 300 -8.65 3.36 1.52
N GLY A 301 -7.38 3.31 1.12
CA GLY A 301 -6.31 4.17 1.63
C GLY A 301 -5.73 3.69 2.96
N ARG A 302 -5.85 2.38 3.26
CA ARG A 302 -5.31 1.76 4.48
C ARG A 302 -4.85 0.33 4.21
N ASP A 303 -3.70 -0.03 4.78
CA ASP A 303 -3.18 -1.40 4.78
C ASP A 303 -3.80 -2.14 5.97
N PHE A 304 -4.64 -3.14 5.73
CA PHE A 304 -5.34 -3.90 6.78
C PHE A 304 -5.00 -5.39 6.75
N TYR A 305 -5.02 -5.98 5.56
CA TYR A 305 -4.72 -7.38 5.32
C TYR A 305 -3.22 -7.64 5.24
N PHE A 306 -2.45 -6.85 4.46
CA PHE A 306 -1.00 -7.09 4.36
C PHE A 306 -0.29 -6.87 5.70
N LYS A 307 -0.76 -5.89 6.49
CA LYS A 307 -0.28 -5.67 7.86
C LYS A 307 -0.47 -6.92 8.72
N ARG A 308 -1.69 -7.44 8.77
CA ARG A 308 -2.05 -8.69 9.49
C ARG A 308 -1.23 -9.88 9.03
N VAL A 309 -1.04 -10.04 7.72
CA VAL A 309 -0.25 -11.14 7.16
C VAL A 309 1.22 -11.03 7.59
N LYS A 310 1.79 -9.83 7.57
CA LYS A 310 3.18 -9.59 8.00
C LYS A 310 3.38 -9.93 9.48
N GLU A 311 2.45 -9.52 10.35
CA GLU A 311 2.47 -9.80 11.79
C GLU A 311 2.38 -11.30 12.11
N PHE A 312 1.82 -12.11 11.21
CA PHE A 312 1.66 -13.55 11.41
C PHE A 312 2.96 -14.35 11.22
N PHE A 313 3.84 -13.94 10.31
CA PHE A 313 4.90 -14.81 9.77
C PHE A 313 6.21 -14.86 10.57
N ASP A 314 6.26 -14.36 11.80
CA ASP A 314 7.55 -14.22 12.48
C ASP A 314 8.14 -15.52 13.06
N LYS A 315 7.40 -16.62 13.31
CA LYS A 315 7.94 -17.73 14.14
C LYS A 315 7.38 -19.17 14.01
N ASP A 316 6.84 -19.64 12.89
CA ASP A 316 6.17 -20.96 12.92
C ASP A 316 6.88 -22.10 12.16
N THR A 317 7.32 -23.14 12.89
CA THR A 317 7.55 -24.49 12.36
C THR A 317 6.33 -25.38 12.63
N LEU A 318 6.03 -26.31 11.71
CA LEU A 318 4.93 -27.28 11.84
C LEU A 318 5.50 -28.68 12.08
N ASP A 319 5.92 -28.95 13.31
CA ASP A 319 6.58 -30.22 13.66
C ASP A 319 5.59 -31.23 14.26
N SER A 320 4.44 -30.77 14.76
CA SER A 320 3.43 -31.59 15.43
C SER A 320 1.99 -31.34 14.93
N ARG A 321 1.07 -32.27 15.26
CA ARG A 321 -0.37 -32.05 15.03
C ARG A 321 -0.92 -30.89 15.86
N TYR A 322 -0.30 -30.63 17.01
CA TYR A 322 -0.68 -29.51 17.87
C TYR A 322 -0.33 -28.20 17.15
N ASP A 323 0.88 -28.08 16.62
CA ASP A 323 1.35 -26.90 15.89
C ASP A 323 0.49 -26.63 14.65
N LEU A 324 0.08 -27.68 13.94
CA LEU A 324 -0.85 -27.56 12.81
C LEU A 324 -2.19 -26.95 13.25
N LYS A 325 -2.77 -27.46 14.35
CA LYS A 325 -4.04 -26.95 14.88
C LYS A 325 -3.90 -25.50 15.37
N GLU A 326 -2.81 -25.19 16.06
CA GLU A 326 -2.53 -23.84 16.56
C GLU A 326 -2.33 -22.84 15.41
N THR A 327 -1.58 -23.23 14.38
CA THR A 327 -1.38 -22.41 13.17
C THR A 327 -2.70 -22.15 12.45
N ILE A 328 -3.53 -23.18 12.27
CA ILE A 328 -4.88 -23.03 11.68
C ILE A 328 -5.72 -22.07 12.51
N LYS A 329 -5.77 -22.26 13.84
CA LYS A 329 -6.52 -21.41 14.75
C LYS A 329 -6.05 -19.95 14.68
N ARG A 330 -4.74 -19.71 14.70
CA ARG A 330 -4.17 -18.36 14.57
C ARG A 330 -4.49 -17.72 13.22
N LEU A 331 -4.44 -18.47 12.12
CA LEU A 331 -4.84 -17.97 10.80
C LEU A 331 -6.33 -17.58 10.79
N GLU A 332 -7.19 -18.39 11.39
CA GLU A 332 -8.62 -18.11 11.51
C GLU A 332 -8.92 -16.88 12.37
N GLU A 333 -8.31 -16.80 13.56
CA GLU A 333 -8.44 -15.68 14.49
C GLU A 333 -7.88 -14.38 13.92
N SER A 334 -6.80 -14.48 13.15
CA SER A 334 -6.23 -13.33 12.45
C SER A 334 -7.08 -12.94 11.26
N GLY A 335 -7.92 -13.83 10.70
CA GLY A 335 -8.66 -13.54 9.47
C GLY A 335 -7.78 -13.58 8.22
N ILE A 336 -6.71 -14.36 8.25
CA ILE A 336 -5.85 -14.59 7.07
C ILE A 336 -6.51 -15.66 6.20
N LEU A 337 -6.53 -15.43 4.89
CA LEU A 337 -7.05 -16.42 3.96
C LEU A 337 -6.06 -17.59 3.85
N PHE A 338 -6.55 -18.82 3.95
CA PHE A 338 -5.74 -20.01 3.69
C PHE A 338 -6.59 -21.16 3.15
N SER A 339 -5.91 -22.13 2.54
CA SER A 339 -6.46 -23.43 2.16
C SER A 339 -5.69 -24.55 2.83
N LEU A 340 -6.40 -25.47 3.47
CA LEU A 340 -5.81 -26.72 3.99
C LEU A 340 -6.03 -27.85 2.98
N LEU A 341 -4.94 -28.43 2.49
CA LEU A 341 -4.96 -29.53 1.54
C LEU A 341 -4.36 -30.79 2.15
N GLU A 342 -4.92 -31.94 1.80
CA GLU A 342 -4.44 -33.25 2.23
C GLU A 342 -4.02 -34.07 0.99
N ILE A 343 -2.83 -34.67 1.08
CA ILE A 343 -2.27 -35.59 0.09
C ILE A 343 -1.70 -36.81 0.79
N SER A 344 -2.07 -37.99 0.32
CA SER A 344 -1.46 -39.24 0.77
C SER A 344 -0.02 -39.35 0.28
N GLU A 345 0.92 -39.57 1.19
CA GLU A 345 2.35 -39.66 0.90
C GLU A 345 2.65 -40.81 -0.07
N LYS A 346 1.92 -41.93 0.04
CA LYS A 346 2.02 -43.09 -0.86
C LYS A 346 1.72 -42.76 -2.32
N LYS A 347 0.97 -41.68 -2.57
CA LYS A 347 0.60 -41.22 -3.91
C LYS A 347 1.65 -40.31 -4.56
N LEU A 348 2.71 -39.97 -3.83
CA LEU A 348 3.83 -39.17 -4.32
C LEU A 348 5.03 -40.05 -4.64
N LYS A 349 5.83 -39.67 -5.65
CA LYS A 349 7.14 -40.28 -5.88
C LYS A 349 8.08 -39.97 -4.71
N LYS A 350 8.96 -40.91 -4.32
CA LYS A 350 9.92 -40.74 -3.20
C LYS A 350 10.75 -39.45 -3.27
N SER A 351 11.16 -39.03 -4.48
CA SER A 351 11.88 -37.76 -4.68
C SER A 351 11.05 -36.54 -4.30
N ARG A 352 9.75 -36.55 -4.65
CA ARG A 352 8.81 -35.47 -4.35
C ARG A 352 8.38 -35.44 -2.88
N GLN A 353 8.40 -36.57 -2.18
CA GLN A 353 8.15 -36.62 -0.73
C GLN A 353 9.24 -35.85 0.04
N LYS A 354 10.51 -36.00 -0.36
CA LYS A 354 11.65 -35.31 0.28
C LYS A 354 11.67 -33.81 0.00
N GLN A 355 11.28 -33.40 -1.21
CA GLN A 355 11.36 -32.01 -1.70
C GLN A 355 10.06 -31.22 -1.57
N ILE A 356 9.06 -31.72 -0.83
CA ILE A 356 7.73 -31.08 -0.85
C ILE A 356 7.76 -29.63 -0.34
N LYS A 357 8.65 -29.31 0.60
CA LYS A 357 8.88 -27.96 1.12
C LYS A 357 9.45 -27.04 0.03
N ASP A 358 10.39 -27.53 -0.76
CA ASP A 358 11.02 -26.80 -1.88
C ASP A 358 10.04 -26.55 -3.05
N LEU A 359 8.92 -27.27 -3.08
CA LEU A 359 7.92 -27.19 -4.15
C LEU A 359 6.74 -26.27 -3.80
N ILE A 360 6.64 -25.80 -2.55
CA ILE A 360 5.64 -24.83 -2.11
C ILE A 360 6.26 -23.44 -1.94
N ARG A 361 5.48 -22.42 -1.57
CA ARG A 361 6.00 -21.06 -1.36
C ARG A 361 6.53 -20.93 0.07
N ASP A 362 7.42 -19.97 0.30
CA ASP A 362 8.07 -19.77 1.61
C ASP A 362 7.07 -19.42 2.74
N HIS A 363 5.93 -18.83 2.38
CA HIS A 363 4.84 -18.48 3.29
C HIS A 363 3.74 -19.56 3.39
N ASP A 364 3.95 -20.72 2.77
CA ASP A 364 3.08 -21.89 2.90
C ASP A 364 3.70 -22.88 3.89
N PHE A 365 2.88 -23.68 4.58
CA PHE A 365 3.36 -24.65 5.56
C PHE A 365 3.11 -26.10 5.13
N VAL A 366 4.02 -26.99 5.54
CA VAL A 366 3.88 -28.45 5.38
C VAL A 366 3.90 -29.11 6.74
N PHE A 367 2.92 -29.97 7.00
CA PHE A 367 2.94 -30.91 8.11
C PHE A 367 2.86 -32.35 7.57
N LYS A 368 3.76 -33.22 8.03
CA LYS A 368 3.77 -34.64 7.66
C LYS A 368 3.34 -35.50 8.84
N ASN A 369 2.26 -36.25 8.67
CA ASN A 369 1.76 -37.17 9.69
C ASN A 369 2.32 -38.58 9.44
N SER A 370 3.47 -38.89 10.04
CA SER A 370 4.16 -40.18 9.88
C SER A 370 3.29 -41.39 10.22
N ALA A 371 2.35 -41.25 11.17
CA ALA A 371 1.48 -42.35 11.59
C ALA A 371 0.43 -42.72 10.53
N SER A 372 -0.11 -41.76 9.79
CA SER A 372 -1.11 -42.01 8.74
C SER A 372 -0.52 -42.02 7.33
N GLY A 373 0.72 -41.56 7.15
CA GLY A 373 1.32 -41.33 5.84
C GLY A 373 0.58 -40.27 5.04
N GLU A 374 0.00 -39.27 5.72
CA GLU A 374 -0.69 -38.14 5.09
C GLU A 374 0.13 -36.87 5.24
N ILE A 375 0.11 -36.03 4.20
CA ILE A 375 0.76 -34.72 4.17
C ILE A 375 -0.32 -33.65 4.12
N PHE A 376 -0.25 -32.73 5.09
CA PHE A 376 -1.10 -31.56 5.17
C PHE A 376 -0.33 -30.34 4.68
N LEU A 377 -0.96 -29.55 3.83
CA LEU A 377 -0.40 -28.33 3.26
C LEU A 377 -1.32 -27.17 3.58
N VAL A 378 -0.80 -26.18 4.32
CA VAL A 378 -1.49 -24.94 4.65
C VAL A 378 -1.01 -23.89 3.66
N LEU A 379 -1.82 -23.58 2.66
CA LEU A 379 -1.47 -22.61 1.63
C LEU A 379 -2.09 -21.26 1.94
N VAL A 380 -1.26 -20.27 2.26
CA VAL A 380 -1.70 -18.92 2.67
C VAL A 380 -2.04 -18.08 1.44
N ASN A 381 -3.04 -17.21 1.54
CA ASN A 381 -3.55 -16.36 0.45
C ASN A 381 -4.04 -17.12 -0.80
N LEU A 382 -4.39 -18.40 -0.66
CA LEU A 382 -4.93 -19.20 -1.77
C LEU A 382 -6.32 -19.77 -1.46
N LEU A 383 -7.22 -19.66 -2.45
CA LEU A 383 -8.53 -20.30 -2.45
C LEU A 383 -8.45 -21.77 -2.91
N GLY A 384 -9.33 -22.63 -2.39
CA GLY A 384 -9.23 -24.09 -2.53
C GLY A 384 -9.12 -24.61 -3.96
N LYS A 385 -9.90 -24.09 -4.92
CA LYS A 385 -9.81 -24.51 -6.33
C LYS A 385 -8.49 -24.12 -6.99
N ASN A 386 -8.01 -22.90 -6.71
CA ASN A 386 -6.73 -22.41 -7.21
C ASN A 386 -5.56 -23.15 -6.55
N ALA A 387 -5.63 -23.35 -5.24
CA ALA A 387 -4.69 -24.12 -4.43
C ALA A 387 -4.47 -25.53 -5.02
N LYS A 388 -5.55 -26.27 -5.30
CA LYS A 388 -5.45 -27.59 -5.96
C LYS A 388 -4.81 -27.52 -7.34
N LYS A 389 -5.16 -26.52 -8.16
CA LYS A 389 -4.61 -26.36 -9.51
C LYS A 389 -3.10 -26.09 -9.46
N ILE A 390 -2.69 -25.12 -8.66
CA ILE A 390 -1.28 -24.76 -8.47
C ILE A 390 -0.50 -25.97 -7.97
N LEU A 391 -0.98 -26.61 -6.91
CA LEU A 391 -0.29 -27.72 -6.29
C LEU A 391 -0.21 -28.95 -7.22
N SER A 392 -1.28 -29.26 -7.96
CA SER A 392 -1.27 -30.34 -8.95
C SER A 392 -0.20 -30.14 -10.03
N LYS A 393 0.01 -28.89 -10.46
CA LYS A 393 1.03 -28.52 -11.46
C LYS A 393 2.43 -28.65 -10.86
N ARG A 394 2.66 -28.09 -9.67
CA ARG A 394 3.97 -28.10 -9.00
C ARG A 394 4.43 -29.51 -8.60
N LEU A 395 3.51 -30.33 -8.10
CA LEU A 395 3.78 -31.72 -7.69
C LEU A 395 3.65 -32.73 -8.84
N SER A 396 3.16 -32.30 -10.01
CA SER A 396 2.91 -33.16 -11.17
C SER A 396 2.00 -34.36 -10.86
N ILE A 397 0.90 -34.12 -10.12
CA ILE A 397 -0.10 -35.13 -9.74
C ILE A 397 -1.50 -34.75 -10.23
N LYS A 398 -2.42 -35.73 -10.32
CA LYS A 398 -3.81 -35.46 -10.71
C LYS A 398 -4.52 -34.70 -9.58
N LYS A 399 -5.28 -33.63 -9.91
CA LYS A 399 -6.05 -32.83 -8.93
C LYS A 399 -6.94 -33.67 -7.99
N LYS A 400 -7.50 -34.79 -8.49
CA LYS A 400 -8.34 -35.73 -7.70
C LYS A 400 -7.61 -36.40 -6.53
N MET A 401 -6.28 -36.36 -6.54
CA MET A 401 -5.44 -36.92 -5.47
C MET A 401 -5.24 -35.93 -4.32
N ILE A 402 -5.65 -34.67 -4.50
CA ILE A 402 -5.55 -33.59 -3.53
C ILE A 402 -6.94 -33.35 -2.95
N LYS A 403 -7.13 -33.66 -1.66
CA LYS A 403 -8.37 -33.35 -0.96
C LYS A 403 -8.29 -31.93 -0.42
N LEU A 404 -9.41 -31.20 -0.52
CA LEU A 404 -9.57 -29.95 0.23
C LEU A 404 -10.07 -30.39 1.60
N TYR A 405 -9.30 -30.12 2.63
CA TYR A 405 -9.77 -30.39 3.98
C TYR A 405 -10.78 -29.31 4.33
N LYS A 406 -12.04 -29.68 4.51
CA LYS A 406 -13.02 -28.78 5.11
C LYS A 406 -12.65 -28.70 6.58
N LEU A 407 -12.16 -27.55 7.02
CA LEU A 407 -12.01 -27.28 8.44
C LEU A 407 -13.38 -27.48 9.11
N PRO A 408 -13.44 -28.10 10.29
CA PRO A 408 -14.68 -28.17 11.04
C PRO A 408 -15.15 -26.73 11.29
N VAL A 409 -16.28 -26.37 10.70
CA VAL A 409 -16.96 -25.11 10.98
C VAL A 409 -17.55 -25.27 12.38
N THR A 410 -16.93 -24.64 13.38
CA THR A 410 -17.56 -24.43 14.69
C THR A 410 -18.52 -23.26 14.64
#